data_AF-A0A5K0UVD8-F1
#
_entry.id   AF-A0A5K0UVD8-F1
#
_cell.length_a   1.000
_cell.length_b   1.000
_cell.length_c   1.000
_cell.angle_alpha   90.00
_cell.angle_beta   90.00
_cell.angle_gamma   90.00
#
_symmetry.space_group_name_H-M   'P 1'
#
loop_
_entity.id
_entity.type
_entity.pdbx_description
1 polymer ?
#
loop_
_entity_poly.entity_id
_entity_poly.type
_entity_poly.pdbx_seq_one_letter_code
_entity_poly.pdbx_strand_id
1 'polypeptide(L)'
;FVDVGWLWERTGTNAKYVSDLNIDWIQVSTVLEKTIRLGGHQTVGLLSFNSSEVHEWRKILPGVNSVSLSLEHVRSGVTWETLYPEWIDEEEESEVPSCPSMPMPEVQTRLRFSLIAVKLPCQKTAKNWSRDVARLHLQLAAAKLAASSAGNSIHVLFMTDCWPLPNLFTCKELITHDGNMWIYKPDLKILQKKLRLPVGSCELSVPLKSQ
;
A
#
# COMPACT_ATOMS: atom_id res chain seq x y z
N PHE A 1 20.53 -9.28 -24.79
CA PHE A 1 19.45 -8.85 -23.88
C PHE A 1 20.11 -8.10 -22.74
N VAL A 2 19.99 -6.78 -22.76
CA VAL A 2 20.64 -5.90 -21.79
C VAL A 2 19.79 -5.90 -20.52
N ASP A 3 20.40 -6.27 -19.40
CA ASP A 3 19.82 -6.23 -18.07
C ASP A 3 19.53 -4.78 -17.68
N VAL A 4 18.24 -4.44 -17.62
CA VAL A 4 17.74 -3.09 -17.31
C VAL A 4 17.57 -2.90 -15.79
N GLY A 5 18.07 -3.84 -14.97
CA GLY A 5 17.97 -3.79 -13.51
C GLY A 5 18.67 -2.58 -12.88
N TRP A 6 19.66 -2.00 -13.55
CA TRP A 6 20.53 -0.96 -12.99
C TRP A 6 20.00 0.48 -13.12
N LEU A 7 18.91 0.71 -13.86
CA LEU A 7 18.39 2.07 -14.09
C LEU A 7 17.46 2.60 -12.97
N TRP A 8 17.03 1.73 -12.06
CA TRP A 8 16.09 2.08 -10.98
C TRP A 8 16.77 2.30 -9.61
N GLU A 9 18.06 2.00 -9.52
CA GLU A 9 18.82 2.04 -8.27
C GLU A 9 19.29 3.47 -7.88
N ARG A 10 18.89 4.49 -8.65
CA ARG A 10 19.32 5.90 -8.49
C ARG A 10 18.21 6.91 -8.17
N THR A 11 17.00 6.48 -7.84
CA THR A 11 16.07 7.35 -7.08
C THR A 11 16.25 7.00 -5.61
N GLY A 12 16.96 7.85 -4.86
CA GLY A 12 17.37 7.62 -3.48
C GLY A 12 16.26 6.94 -2.67
N THR A 13 16.54 5.74 -2.19
CA THR A 13 15.65 4.96 -1.33
C THR A 13 15.29 5.82 -0.12
N ASN A 14 14.06 6.31 -0.09
CA ASN A 14 13.57 7.07 1.05
C ASN A 14 13.46 6.07 2.21
N ALA A 15 14.39 6.16 3.16
CA ALA A 15 14.51 5.23 4.28
C ALA A 15 13.20 5.03 5.06
N LYS A 16 12.28 6.01 5.00
CA LYS A 16 10.94 5.93 5.59
C LYS A 16 10.08 4.79 5.03
N TYR A 17 10.33 4.32 3.80
CA TYR A 17 9.59 3.21 3.18
C TYR A 17 10.18 1.84 3.51
N VAL A 18 11.39 1.77 4.07
CA VAL A 18 12.07 0.52 4.36
C VAL A 18 11.49 -0.10 5.63
N SER A 19 11.17 -1.40 5.55
CA SER A 19 10.66 -2.18 6.68
C SER A 19 11.71 -3.14 7.20
N ASP A 20 12.02 -3.03 8.50
CA ASP A 20 12.96 -3.89 9.23
C ASP A 20 12.35 -5.25 9.62
N LEU A 21 11.12 -5.52 9.18
CA LEU A 21 10.42 -6.77 9.47
C LEU A 21 11.18 -7.96 8.89
N ASN A 22 11.58 -8.90 9.76
CA ASN A 22 12.04 -10.22 9.34
C ASN A 22 10.85 -11.13 9.08
N ILE A 23 10.83 -11.79 7.92
CA ILE A 23 9.68 -12.59 7.46
C ILE A 23 9.95 -14.08 7.72
N ASP A 24 9.05 -14.72 8.47
CA ASP A 24 9.01 -16.18 8.58
C ASP A 24 8.28 -16.78 7.37
N TRP A 25 9.02 -17.22 6.37
CA TRP A 25 8.47 -17.77 5.13
C TRP A 25 7.74 -19.11 5.31
N ILE A 26 8.08 -19.90 6.35
CA ILE A 26 7.40 -21.16 6.66
C ILE A 26 5.99 -20.84 7.18
N GLN A 27 5.90 -19.85 8.08
CA GLN A 27 4.61 -19.34 8.55
C GLN A 27 3.79 -18.77 7.39
N VAL A 28 4.39 -17.94 6.53
CA VAL A 28 3.70 -17.34 5.37
C VAL A 28 3.11 -18.42 4.46
N SER A 29 3.87 -19.45 4.09
CA SER A 29 3.37 -20.56 3.25
C SER A 29 2.18 -21.25 3.93
N THR A 30 2.32 -21.57 5.21
CA THR A 30 1.29 -22.26 6.00
C THR A 30 -0.02 -21.48 6.07
N VAL A 31 0.06 -20.16 6.30
CA VAL A 31 -1.12 -19.29 6.41
C VAL A 31 -1.80 -19.12 5.05
N LEU A 32 -1.03 -18.92 3.97
CA LEU A 32 -1.60 -18.73 2.63
C LEU A 32 -2.30 -19.98 2.09
N GLU A 33 -1.72 -21.16 2.32
CA GLU A 33 -2.33 -22.44 1.96
C GLU A 33 -3.68 -22.66 2.67
N LYS A 34 -3.75 -22.30 3.96
CA LYS A 34 -4.99 -22.39 4.74
C LYS A 34 -6.05 -21.38 4.34
N THR A 35 -5.63 -20.18 3.90
CA THR A 35 -6.52 -19.01 3.79
C THR A 35 -6.98 -18.71 2.36
N ILE A 36 -6.05 -18.62 1.40
CA ILE A 36 -6.32 -18.03 0.07
C ILE A 36 -6.32 -19.08 -1.05
N ARG A 37 -5.69 -20.25 -0.84
CA ARG A 37 -5.54 -21.33 -1.84
C ARG A 37 -5.17 -20.77 -3.22
N LEU A 38 -4.00 -20.14 -3.29
CA LEU A 38 -3.45 -19.64 -4.55
C LEU A 38 -3.08 -20.82 -5.46
N GLY A 39 -3.44 -20.74 -6.74
CA GLY A 39 -3.24 -21.82 -7.71
C GLY A 39 -2.58 -21.36 -9.01
N GLY A 40 -2.30 -22.32 -9.91
CA GLY A 40 -1.70 -22.05 -11.21
C GLY A 40 -2.48 -20.99 -12.01
N HIS A 41 -1.74 -20.09 -12.66
CA HIS A 41 -2.24 -18.94 -13.46
C HIS A 41 -2.73 -17.72 -12.67
N GLN A 42 -2.74 -17.78 -11.33
CA GLN A 42 -2.98 -16.57 -10.53
C GLN A 42 -1.73 -15.68 -10.50
N THR A 43 -1.96 -14.38 -10.30
CA THR A 43 -0.89 -13.39 -10.21
C THR A 43 -0.90 -12.74 -8.83
N VAL A 44 0.27 -12.64 -8.21
CA VAL A 44 0.50 -11.98 -6.93
C VAL A 44 1.29 -10.71 -7.18
N GLY A 45 0.75 -9.57 -6.76
CA GLY A 45 1.45 -8.29 -6.78
C GLY A 45 2.24 -8.12 -5.49
N LEU A 46 3.54 -7.86 -5.59
CA LEU A 46 4.44 -7.65 -4.46
C LEU A 46 4.85 -6.19 -4.41
N LEU A 47 4.51 -5.49 -3.33
CA LEU A 47 4.85 -4.08 -3.13
C LEU A 47 5.77 -3.91 -1.91
N SER A 48 6.84 -3.14 -2.08
CA SER A 48 7.83 -2.82 -1.03
C SER A 48 8.60 -4.03 -0.47
N PHE A 49 8.81 -5.07 -1.29
CA PHE A 49 9.70 -6.19 -0.97
C PHE A 49 11.04 -6.04 -1.70
N ASN A 50 12.12 -6.45 -1.05
CA ASN A 50 13.44 -6.48 -1.67
C ASN A 50 13.62 -7.68 -2.60
N SER A 51 14.71 -7.71 -3.37
CA SER A 51 14.97 -8.75 -4.37
C SER A 51 15.04 -10.17 -3.78
N SER A 52 15.65 -10.31 -2.59
CA SER A 52 15.73 -11.58 -1.87
C SER A 52 14.35 -12.07 -1.40
N GLU A 53 13.53 -11.17 -0.85
CA GLU A 53 12.16 -11.49 -0.42
C GLU A 53 11.27 -11.86 -1.62
N VAL A 54 11.41 -11.15 -2.75
CA VAL A 54 10.71 -11.50 -3.99
C VAL A 54 11.13 -12.89 -4.49
N HIS A 55 12.39 -13.28 -4.29
CA HIS A 55 12.84 -14.63 -4.62
C HIS A 55 12.20 -15.70 -3.71
N GLU A 56 12.09 -15.44 -2.40
CA GLU A 56 11.39 -16.34 -1.47
C GLU A 56 9.90 -16.48 -1.80
N TRP A 57 9.22 -15.39 -2.15
CA TRP A 57 7.83 -15.43 -2.65
C TRP A 57 7.64 -16.38 -3.83
N ARG A 58 8.61 -16.46 -4.76
CA ARG A 58 8.54 -17.39 -5.90
C ARG A 58 8.78 -18.84 -5.49
N LYS A 59 9.53 -19.10 -4.41
CA LYS A 59 9.77 -20.46 -3.89
C LYS A 59 8.53 -21.02 -3.20
N ILE A 60 7.89 -20.22 -2.34
CA ILE A 60 6.73 -20.67 -1.55
C ILE A 60 5.44 -20.79 -2.38
N LEU A 61 5.36 -20.12 -3.54
CA LEU A 61 4.22 -20.17 -4.44
C LEU A 61 4.61 -20.64 -5.85
N PRO A 62 5.01 -21.92 -6.01
CA PRO A 62 5.40 -22.45 -7.32
C PRO A 62 4.18 -22.46 -8.27
N GLY A 63 4.38 -21.98 -9.50
CA GLY A 63 3.32 -21.91 -10.52
C GLY A 63 2.40 -20.68 -10.44
N VAL A 64 2.59 -19.83 -9.43
CA VAL A 64 1.93 -18.52 -9.32
C VAL A 64 2.85 -17.44 -9.88
N ASN A 65 2.29 -16.51 -10.65
CA ASN A 65 3.06 -15.40 -11.22
C ASN A 65 3.27 -14.30 -10.18
N SER A 66 4.44 -14.27 -9.55
CA SER A 66 4.82 -13.21 -8.60
C SER A 66 5.47 -12.02 -9.31
N VAL A 67 4.79 -10.87 -9.30
CA VAL A 67 5.19 -9.64 -10.00
C VAL A 67 5.56 -8.57 -8.97
N SER A 68 6.79 -8.06 -9.05
CA SER A 68 7.19 -6.89 -8.25
C SER A 68 6.57 -5.62 -8.82
N LEU A 69 5.94 -4.83 -7.96
CA LEU A 69 5.26 -3.59 -8.30
C LEU A 69 6.10 -2.40 -7.83
N SER A 70 6.30 -1.44 -8.72
CA SER A 70 7.01 -0.20 -8.41
C SER A 70 6.04 0.86 -7.89
N LEU A 71 6.52 1.65 -6.93
CA LEU A 71 5.82 2.82 -6.41
C LEU A 71 6.85 3.93 -6.24
N GLU A 72 6.63 5.05 -6.91
CA GLU A 72 7.44 6.25 -6.68
C GLU A 72 7.22 6.74 -5.25
N HIS A 73 8.29 7.10 -4.54
CA HIS A 73 8.15 7.59 -3.17
C HIS A 73 7.63 9.02 -3.14
N VAL A 74 6.80 9.32 -2.13
CA VAL A 74 6.45 10.70 -1.81
C VAL A 74 7.73 11.51 -1.51
N ARG A 75 7.77 12.76 -1.97
CA ARG A 75 8.86 13.71 -1.72
C ARG A 75 9.18 13.76 -0.22
N SER A 76 10.48 13.79 0.10
CA SER A 76 10.96 13.70 1.48
C SER A 76 10.44 14.78 2.43
N GLY A 77 10.09 15.95 1.90
CA GLY A 77 9.55 17.10 2.64
C GLY A 77 8.05 17.02 2.98
N VAL A 78 7.32 16.03 2.47
CA VAL A 78 5.91 15.82 2.87
C VAL A 78 5.88 15.18 4.26
N THR A 79 5.18 15.81 5.18
CA THR A 79 4.97 15.32 6.55
C THR A 79 3.49 15.02 6.80
N TRP A 80 3.20 14.40 7.93
CA TRP A 80 1.81 14.15 8.32
C TRP A 80 1.03 15.47 8.44
N GLU A 81 1.65 16.50 9.04
CA GLU A 81 1.07 17.82 9.28
C GLU A 81 0.81 18.57 7.97
N THR A 82 1.59 18.31 6.92
CA THR A 82 1.30 18.88 5.58
C THR A 82 0.07 18.24 4.92
N LEU A 83 -0.25 16.99 5.25
CA LEU A 83 -1.44 16.30 4.74
C LEU A 83 -2.67 16.54 5.63
N TYR A 84 -2.45 16.61 6.94
CA TYR A 84 -3.47 16.78 7.97
C TYR A 84 -3.10 17.93 8.90
N PRO A 85 -3.22 19.19 8.43
CA PRO A 85 -2.98 20.36 9.27
C PRO A 85 -3.99 20.43 10.42
N GLU A 86 -3.61 21.10 11.52
CA GLU A 86 -4.48 21.30 12.69
C GLU A 86 -5.68 22.19 12.37
N TRP A 87 -5.49 23.14 11.46
CA TRP A 87 -6.51 24.07 10.99
C TRP A 87 -6.53 24.07 9.47
N ILE A 88 -7.73 24.08 8.91
CA ILE A 88 -7.98 24.34 7.50
C ILE A 88 -8.76 25.65 7.42
N ASP A 89 -8.38 26.51 6.48
CA ASP A 89 -9.09 27.75 6.23
C ASP A 89 -10.35 27.42 5.42
N GLU A 90 -11.45 27.14 6.12
CA GLU A 90 -12.74 26.82 5.51
C GLU A 90 -13.42 28.05 4.87
N GLU A 91 -13.04 29.26 5.30
CA GLU A 91 -13.63 30.53 4.84
C GLU A 91 -12.75 31.28 3.80
N GLU A 92 -11.58 30.73 3.45
CA GLU A 92 -10.63 31.29 2.48
C GLU A 92 -10.19 32.74 2.76
N GLU A 93 -10.10 33.12 4.04
CA GLU A 93 -9.65 34.46 4.44
C GLU A 93 -8.12 34.65 4.31
N SER A 94 -7.38 33.55 4.10
CA SER A 94 -5.91 33.49 4.01
C SER A 94 -5.42 32.76 2.73
N GLU A 95 -4.10 32.80 2.48
CA GLU A 95 -3.51 32.04 1.35
C GLU A 95 -3.79 30.54 1.49
N VAL A 96 -4.45 29.96 0.48
CA VAL A 96 -4.78 28.53 0.43
C VAL A 96 -3.49 27.71 0.33
N PRO A 97 -3.15 26.88 1.34
CA PRO A 97 -1.96 26.05 1.27
C PRO A 97 -2.13 24.96 0.20
N SER A 98 -1.12 24.78 -0.65
CA SER A 98 -1.13 23.73 -1.67
C SER A 98 -0.96 22.35 -1.03
N CYS A 99 -1.97 21.50 -1.17
CA CYS A 99 -1.91 20.12 -0.68
C CYS A 99 -0.96 19.26 -1.55
N PRO A 100 0.01 18.53 -0.96
CA PRO A 100 0.96 17.73 -1.73
C PRO A 100 0.32 16.53 -2.43
N SER A 101 0.59 16.36 -3.73
CA SER A 101 0.15 15.16 -4.46
C SER A 101 0.97 13.93 -4.07
N MET A 102 0.31 12.77 -3.92
CA MET A 102 0.99 11.48 -3.71
C MET A 102 0.99 10.62 -4.99
N PRO A 103 2.17 10.18 -5.46
CA PRO A 103 2.28 9.42 -6.70
C PRO A 103 1.73 8.01 -6.54
N MET A 104 0.67 7.68 -7.26
CA MET A 104 0.02 6.38 -7.16
C MET A 104 0.62 5.36 -8.13
N PRO A 105 0.60 4.06 -7.82
CA PRO A 105 1.14 3.05 -8.72
C PRO A 105 0.37 3.00 -10.04
N GLU A 106 1.07 2.65 -11.11
CA GLU A 106 0.47 2.37 -12.41
C GLU A 106 -0.34 1.08 -12.34
N VAL A 107 -1.58 1.17 -12.79
CA VAL A 107 -2.46 0.01 -12.89
C VAL A 107 -2.24 -0.64 -14.24
N GLN A 108 -1.55 -1.77 -14.26
CA GLN A 108 -1.39 -2.56 -15.47
C GLN A 108 -2.69 -3.29 -15.79
N THR A 109 -3.53 -2.71 -16.66
CA THR A 109 -4.86 -3.25 -17.05
C THR A 109 -4.83 -4.71 -17.54
N ARG A 110 -3.68 -5.20 -18.00
CA ARG A 110 -3.50 -6.59 -18.46
C ARG A 110 -3.32 -7.59 -17.32
N LEU A 111 -2.82 -7.14 -16.17
CA LEU A 111 -2.57 -8.01 -15.01
C LEU A 111 -3.80 -8.02 -14.11
N ARG A 112 -4.23 -9.23 -13.74
CA ARG A 112 -5.30 -9.44 -12.77
C ARG A 112 -4.71 -10.10 -11.53
N PHE A 113 -4.64 -9.33 -10.45
CA PHE A 113 -4.09 -9.83 -9.20
C PHE A 113 -5.15 -10.59 -8.41
N SER A 114 -4.74 -11.73 -7.86
CA SER A 114 -5.52 -12.52 -6.87
C SER A 114 -5.13 -12.14 -5.44
N LEU A 115 -3.91 -11.65 -5.26
CA LEU A 115 -3.37 -11.14 -4.00
C LEU A 115 -2.47 -9.93 -4.28
N ILE A 116 -2.65 -8.86 -3.50
CA ILE A 116 -1.65 -7.80 -3.36
C ILE A 116 -1.00 -7.97 -1.99
N ALA A 117 0.27 -8.36 -1.96
CA ALA A 117 1.06 -8.40 -0.74
C ALA A 117 1.88 -7.11 -0.65
N VAL A 118 1.87 -6.49 0.53
CA VAL A 118 2.60 -5.24 0.80
C VAL A 118 3.36 -5.36 2.11
N LYS A 119 4.66 -5.08 2.07
CA LYS A 119 5.48 -4.93 3.28
C LYS A 119 5.39 -3.49 3.77
N LEU A 120 4.97 -3.27 5.02
CA LEU A 120 4.87 -1.92 5.57
C LEU A 120 6.01 -1.64 6.56
N PRO A 121 6.59 -0.44 6.55
CA PRO A 121 7.44 0.02 7.64
C PRO A 121 6.61 0.11 8.93
N CYS A 122 7.26 -0.06 10.08
CA CYS A 122 6.60 -0.04 11.37
C CYS A 122 7.58 0.36 12.47
N GLN A 123 7.44 1.59 12.97
CA GLN A 123 8.27 2.11 14.06
C GLN A 123 7.48 2.08 15.38
N LYS A 124 7.19 0.91 15.94
CA LYS A 124 6.32 0.76 17.14
C LYS A 124 6.74 1.65 18.33
N THR A 125 8.04 1.90 18.47
CA THR A 125 8.61 2.69 19.57
C THR A 125 8.45 4.20 19.37
N ALA A 126 8.13 4.66 18.16
CA ALA A 126 7.87 6.06 17.88
C ALA A 126 6.48 6.48 18.40
N LYS A 127 6.42 7.63 19.09
CA LYS A 127 5.18 8.18 19.67
C LYS A 127 4.04 8.32 18.64
N ASN A 128 4.38 8.53 17.37
CA ASN A 128 3.44 8.80 16.28
C ASN A 128 3.51 7.75 15.16
N TRP A 129 3.77 6.48 15.48
CA TRP A 129 3.90 5.39 14.49
C TRP A 129 2.69 5.23 13.55
N SER A 130 1.50 5.67 13.98
CA SER A 130 0.27 5.67 13.20
C SER A 130 0.16 6.84 12.21
N ARG A 131 0.89 7.93 12.47
CA ARG A 131 0.96 9.14 11.64
C ARG A 131 2.16 9.10 10.71
N ASP A 132 2.26 8.03 9.92
CA ASP A 132 3.39 7.79 9.03
C ASP A 132 2.95 7.87 7.56
N VAL A 133 3.56 8.81 6.83
CA VAL A 133 3.25 9.09 5.42
C VAL A 133 3.58 7.91 4.52
N ALA A 134 4.69 7.19 4.75
CA ALA A 134 5.08 6.05 3.92
C ALA A 134 4.11 4.87 4.12
N ARG A 135 3.71 4.61 5.37
CA ARG A 135 2.70 3.59 5.71
C ARG A 135 1.35 3.93 5.11
N LEU A 136 0.91 5.18 5.19
CA LEU A 136 -0.32 5.65 4.56
C LEU A 136 -0.25 5.44 3.04
N HIS A 137 0.84 5.89 2.43
CA HIS A 137 1.02 5.84 0.99
C HIS A 137 1.03 4.41 0.44
N LEU A 138 1.77 3.50 1.07
CA LEU A 138 1.81 2.09 0.67
C LEU A 138 0.43 1.41 0.77
N GLN A 139 -0.36 1.76 1.78
CA GLN A 139 -1.71 1.20 1.94
C GLN A 139 -2.71 1.76 0.93
N LEU A 140 -2.61 3.04 0.56
CA LEU A 140 -3.38 3.64 -0.52
C LEU A 140 -3.00 3.04 -1.88
N ALA A 141 -1.71 2.82 -2.12
CA ALA A 141 -1.21 2.14 -3.30
C ALA A 141 -1.77 0.70 -3.39
N ALA A 142 -1.72 -0.06 -2.29
CA ALA A 142 -2.32 -1.39 -2.19
C ALA A 142 -3.82 -1.37 -2.51
N ALA A 143 -4.54 -0.41 -1.92
CA ALA A 143 -5.96 -0.24 -2.14
C ALA A 143 -6.29 0.09 -3.61
N LYS A 144 -5.53 0.99 -4.25
CA LYS A 144 -5.71 1.33 -5.67
C LYS A 144 -5.49 0.12 -6.58
N LEU A 145 -4.41 -0.63 -6.33
CA LEU A 145 -4.12 -1.86 -7.06
C LEU A 145 -5.25 -2.89 -6.88
N ALA A 146 -5.72 -3.09 -5.65
CA ALA A 146 -6.84 -3.99 -5.39
C ALA A 146 -8.16 -3.54 -6.05
N ALA A 147 -8.48 -2.25 -5.96
CA ALA A 147 -9.68 -1.64 -6.53
C ALA A 147 -9.73 -1.73 -8.07
N SER A 148 -8.57 -1.85 -8.73
CA SER A 148 -8.49 -2.04 -10.18
C SER A 148 -8.83 -3.45 -10.67
N SER A 149 -8.95 -4.43 -9.77
CA SER A 149 -9.31 -5.81 -10.12
C SER A 149 -10.81 -5.90 -10.47
N ALA A 150 -11.17 -5.56 -11.70
CA ALA A 150 -12.56 -5.49 -12.14
C ALA A 150 -13.27 -6.86 -12.02
N GLY A 151 -14.23 -6.96 -11.10
CA GLY A 151 -15.17 -8.09 -10.99
C GLY A 151 -14.63 -9.35 -10.29
N ASN A 152 -13.35 -9.41 -9.96
CA ASN A 152 -12.74 -10.55 -9.29
C ASN A 152 -12.54 -10.27 -7.80
N SER A 153 -12.85 -11.23 -6.93
CA SER A 153 -12.47 -11.14 -5.52
C SER A 153 -10.94 -11.16 -5.41
N ILE A 154 -10.38 -10.20 -4.67
CA ILE A 154 -8.95 -10.09 -4.41
C ILE A 154 -8.69 -10.11 -2.91
N HIS A 155 -7.50 -10.57 -2.52
CA HIS A 155 -7.00 -10.45 -1.16
C HIS A 155 -5.92 -9.37 -1.08
N VAL A 156 -5.82 -8.74 0.08
CA VAL A 156 -4.72 -7.82 0.39
C VAL A 156 -4.02 -8.33 1.64
N LEU A 157 -2.72 -8.60 1.54
CA LEU A 157 -1.87 -9.03 2.65
C LEU A 157 -0.97 -7.87 3.06
N PHE A 158 -1.03 -7.47 4.33
CA PHE A 158 -0.02 -6.60 4.92
C PHE A 158 0.96 -7.42 5.75
N MET A 159 2.24 -7.31 5.42
CA MET A 159 3.35 -7.81 6.23
C MET A 159 3.84 -6.67 7.12
N THR A 160 3.38 -6.66 8.37
CA THR A 160 3.69 -5.60 9.32
C THR A 160 3.41 -5.98 10.75
N ASP A 161 4.21 -5.42 11.63
CA ASP A 161 4.06 -5.46 13.09
C ASP A 161 2.98 -4.49 13.60
N CYS A 162 2.67 -3.45 12.82
CA CYS A 162 1.80 -2.36 13.19
C CYS A 162 0.41 -2.55 12.59
N TRP A 163 -0.64 -2.04 13.23
CA TRP A 163 -2.00 -2.18 12.72
C TRP A 163 -2.15 -1.46 11.36
N PRO A 164 -2.71 -2.13 10.34
CA PRO A 164 -3.15 -1.47 9.11
C PRO A 164 -4.23 -0.41 9.40
N LEU A 165 -4.41 0.53 8.48
CA LEU A 165 -5.32 1.66 8.62
C LEU A 165 -6.77 1.17 8.65
N PRO A 166 -7.45 1.24 9.81
CA PRO A 166 -8.78 0.66 9.98
C PRO A 166 -9.84 1.37 9.11
N ASN A 167 -9.61 2.65 8.79
CA ASN A 167 -10.49 3.42 7.92
C ASN A 167 -10.45 2.93 6.47
N LEU A 168 -9.31 2.39 6.02
CA LEU A 168 -9.15 1.88 4.66
C LEU A 168 -9.51 0.39 4.60
N PHE A 169 -8.91 -0.43 5.48
CA PHE A 169 -9.10 -1.87 5.60
C PHE A 169 -9.76 -2.20 6.93
N THR A 170 -11.06 -2.51 6.89
CA THR A 170 -11.86 -2.65 8.11
C THR A 170 -11.71 -4.02 8.75
N CYS A 171 -11.93 -4.12 10.07
CA CYS A 171 -11.90 -5.41 10.78
C CYS A 171 -12.95 -6.40 10.24
N LYS A 172 -14.05 -5.93 9.64
CA LYS A 172 -15.06 -6.78 9.00
C LYS A 172 -14.51 -7.52 7.77
N GLU A 173 -13.52 -6.93 7.10
CA GLU A 173 -12.89 -7.48 5.90
C GLU A 173 -11.64 -8.31 6.23
N LEU A 174 -11.22 -8.34 7.50
CA LEU A 174 -10.08 -9.12 7.97
C LEU A 174 -10.46 -10.61 7.99
N ILE A 175 -9.74 -11.43 7.23
CA ILE A 175 -9.91 -12.89 7.23
C ILE A 175 -9.04 -13.52 8.33
N THR A 176 -7.78 -13.10 8.41
CA THR A 176 -6.80 -13.73 9.29
C THR A 176 -5.76 -12.71 9.70
N HIS A 177 -5.41 -12.74 10.97
CA HIS A 177 -4.24 -12.09 11.53
C HIS A 177 -3.40 -13.15 12.25
N ASP A 178 -2.19 -13.41 11.76
CA ASP A 178 -1.27 -14.38 12.34
C ASP A 178 0.15 -13.79 12.36
N GLY A 179 0.69 -13.58 13.56
CA GLY A 179 1.95 -12.86 13.77
C GLY A 179 1.94 -11.49 13.09
N ASN A 180 2.70 -11.38 12.00
CA ASN A 180 2.92 -10.13 11.28
C ASN A 180 2.14 -10.07 9.96
N MET A 181 1.23 -11.04 9.74
CA MET A 181 0.42 -11.16 8.54
C MET A 181 -1.00 -10.69 8.81
N TRP A 182 -1.46 -9.70 8.04
CA TRP A 182 -2.86 -9.25 8.06
C TRP A 182 -3.49 -9.47 6.69
N ILE A 183 -4.39 -10.44 6.58
CA ILE A 183 -5.05 -10.80 5.32
C ILE A 183 -6.47 -10.25 5.31
N TYR A 184 -6.75 -9.39 4.34
CA TYR A 184 -8.07 -8.81 4.11
C TYR A 184 -8.66 -9.30 2.79
N LYS A 185 -9.99 -9.37 2.74
CA LYS A 185 -10.77 -9.47 1.51
C LYS A 185 -11.71 -8.27 1.43
N PRO A 186 -11.25 -7.17 0.81
CA PRO A 186 -12.00 -5.93 0.77
C PRO A 186 -13.21 -6.02 -0.15
N ASP A 187 -14.26 -5.27 0.17
CA ASP A 187 -15.33 -4.99 -0.79
C ASP A 187 -14.83 -3.93 -1.78
N LEU A 188 -14.65 -4.35 -3.04
CA LEU A 188 -14.09 -3.50 -4.08
C LEU A 188 -14.92 -2.24 -4.36
N LYS A 189 -16.25 -2.30 -4.21
CA LYS A 189 -17.11 -1.13 -4.43
C LYS A 189 -16.94 -0.12 -3.30
N ILE A 190 -16.84 -0.60 -2.06
CA ILE A 190 -16.57 0.25 -0.89
C ILE A 190 -15.16 0.84 -0.99
N LEU A 191 -14.16 0.02 -1.32
CA LEU A 191 -12.77 0.45 -1.45
C LEU A 191 -12.60 1.52 -2.53
N GLN A 192 -13.26 1.36 -3.69
CA GLN A 192 -13.28 2.38 -4.75
C GLN A 192 -13.92 3.70 -4.29
N LYS A 193 -14.99 3.64 -3.48
CA LYS A 193 -15.60 4.86 -2.91
C LYS A 193 -14.64 5.55 -1.94
N LYS A 194 -13.97 4.80 -1.07
CA LYS A 194 -12.98 5.35 -0.12
C LYS A 194 -11.81 6.00 -0.84
N LEU A 195 -11.34 5.43 -1.95
CA LEU A 195 -10.25 6.00 -2.75
C LEU A 195 -10.61 7.28 -3.52
N ARG A 196 -11.90 7.62 -3.62
CA ARG A 196 -12.35 8.91 -4.17
C ARG A 196 -12.40 10.01 -3.11
N LEU A 197 -12.28 9.64 -1.84
CA LEU A 197 -12.25 10.62 -0.77
C LEU A 197 -10.88 11.29 -0.77
N PRO A 198 -10.84 12.57 -0.38
CA PRO A 198 -9.59 13.28 -0.23
C PRO A 198 -8.68 12.57 0.77
N VAL A 199 -7.38 12.50 0.47
CA VAL A 199 -6.48 11.75 1.34
C VAL A 199 -6.19 12.54 2.61
N GLY A 200 -5.75 13.78 2.45
CA GLY A 200 -5.46 14.71 3.53
C GLY A 200 -6.60 15.69 3.77
N SER A 201 -6.69 16.26 4.98
CA SER A 201 -7.61 17.38 5.21
C SER A 201 -7.19 18.64 4.45
N CYS A 202 -5.92 18.75 4.02
CA CYS A 202 -5.49 19.85 3.14
C CYS A 202 -6.19 19.89 1.77
N GLU A 203 -6.86 18.82 1.35
CA GLU A 203 -7.65 18.79 0.12
C GLU A 203 -9.11 19.26 0.33
N LEU A 204 -9.54 19.48 1.59
CA LEU A 204 -10.89 19.91 1.93
C LEU A 204 -11.07 21.43 1.84
N SER A 205 -9.99 22.19 2.03
CA SER A 205 -9.91 23.62 1.71
C SER A 205 -9.79 23.78 0.19
N VAL A 206 -10.92 23.62 -0.53
CA VAL A 206 -10.97 23.75 -1.99
C VAL A 206 -11.21 25.22 -2.33
N PRO A 207 -10.29 25.90 -3.05
CA PRO A 207 -10.49 27.29 -3.44
C PRO A 207 -11.77 27.44 -4.27
N LEU A 208 -12.62 28.40 -3.93
CA LEU A 208 -13.72 28.86 -4.77
C LEU A 208 -13.12 29.32 -6.10
N LYS A 209 -13.27 28.50 -7.15
CA LYS A 209 -12.94 28.95 -8.50
C LYS A 209 -13.81 30.18 -8.77
N SER A 210 -13.18 31.33 -8.97
CA SER A 210 -13.85 32.49 -9.52
C SER A 210 -14.51 32.07 -10.84
N GLN A 211 -15.83 32.26 -10.89
CA GLN A 211 -16.68 31.93 -12.02
C GLN A 211 -16.51 32.95 -13.15
#